data_AF-A0A146LPS1-F1
#
_entry.id   AF-A0A146LPS1-F1
#
_cell.length_a   1.000
_cell.length_b   1.000
_cell.length_c   1.000
_cell.angle_alpha   90.00
_cell.angle_beta   90.00
_cell.angle_gamma   90.00
#
_symmetry.space_group_name_H-M   'P 1'
#
loop_
_entity.id
_entity.type
_entity.pdbx_description
1 polymer ?
#
loop_
_entity_poly.entity_id
_entity_poly.type
_entity_poly.pdbx_seq_one_letter_code
_entity_poly.pdbx_strand_id
1 'polypeptide(L)'
;MSLGKRTNEDTQTEHAHRSQKLQRLFAAPLHDGKVVGKVANPAIDIYFKNLNGFNLPESFLLNSQHKPMSILKEYLTEWKNVKVNLLLECTFYKIRIHDGALANQVVAEEMTDANFKTKNEELALTSDFKEIINELDNFELKGSGWMLKSVDGILIRITKYTPLSGKCFYPTNAHLRKSKSIINVQNEDNHCFKYAILS
;
A
#
# COMPACT_ATOMS: atom_id res chain seq x y z
N MET A 1 31.84 -10.97 -0.24
CA MET A 1 30.37 -10.82 -0.11
C MET A 1 30.10 -9.49 0.58
N SER A 2 29.61 -8.51 -0.18
CA SER A 2 29.27 -7.18 0.34
C SER A 2 27.90 -7.25 1.01
N LEU A 3 27.86 -7.14 2.34
CA LEU A 3 26.65 -6.83 3.08
C LEU A 3 26.24 -5.41 2.70
N GLY A 4 25.22 -5.28 1.84
CA GLY A 4 24.67 -3.99 1.42
C GLY A 4 24.24 -3.19 2.63
N LYS A 5 24.90 -2.04 2.85
CA LYS A 5 24.50 -1.07 3.88
C LYS A 5 23.09 -0.57 3.54
N ARG A 6 22.08 -0.89 4.36
CA ARG A 6 20.78 -0.20 4.33
C ARG A 6 21.06 1.30 4.43
N THR A 7 20.49 2.09 3.52
CA THR A 7 20.75 3.53 3.47
C THR A 7 20.01 4.25 4.60
N ASN A 8 20.45 5.47 4.95
CA ASN A 8 19.78 6.29 5.97
C ASN A 8 18.31 6.63 5.60
N GLU A 9 17.96 6.59 4.32
CA GLU A 9 16.59 6.86 3.84
C GLU A 9 15.65 5.68 4.13
N ASP A 10 16.12 4.45 3.97
CA ASP A 10 15.34 3.24 4.28
C ASP A 10 14.98 3.18 5.77
N THR A 11 15.94 3.54 6.63
CA THR A 11 15.75 3.55 8.09
C THR A 11 14.81 4.65 8.55
N GLN A 12 14.91 5.88 8.01
CA GLN A 12 13.96 6.96 8.32
C GLN A 12 12.52 6.62 7.90
N THR A 13 12.38 5.99 6.73
CA THR A 13 11.08 5.56 6.20
C THR A 13 10.48 4.45 7.07
N GLU A 14 11.28 3.46 7.47
CA GLU A 14 10.87 2.38 8.38
C GLU A 14 10.42 2.91 9.76
N HIS A 15 11.17 3.84 10.35
CA HIS A 15 10.78 4.51 11.61
C HIS A 15 9.47 5.30 11.49
N ALA A 16 9.26 6.03 10.39
CA ALA A 16 8.02 6.76 10.16
C ALA A 16 6.82 5.83 9.98
N HIS A 17 6.97 4.73 9.23
CA HIS A 17 5.91 3.73 9.06
C HIS A 17 5.53 3.05 10.38
N ARG A 18 6.53 2.66 11.18
CA ARG A 18 6.30 2.08 12.51
C ARG A 18 5.55 3.06 13.43
N SER A 19 5.93 4.33 13.41
CA SER A 19 5.27 5.38 14.20
C SER A 19 3.79 5.53 13.81
N GLN A 20 3.47 5.50 12.51
CA GLN A 20 2.09 5.58 12.03
C GLN A 20 1.27 4.32 12.36
N LYS A 21 1.88 3.13 12.27
CA LYS A 21 1.23 1.86 12.67
C LYS A 21 0.85 1.89 14.14
N LEU A 22 1.78 2.31 15.02
CA LEU A 22 1.51 2.44 16.45
C LEU A 22 0.35 3.41 16.74
N GLN A 23 0.30 4.56 16.05
CA GLN A 23 -0.83 5.49 16.18
C GLN A 23 -2.17 4.82 15.85
N ARG A 24 -2.24 4.04 14.77
CA ARG A 24 -3.45 3.29 14.40
C ARG A 24 -3.81 2.21 15.43
N LEU A 25 -2.81 1.47 15.92
CA LEU A 25 -2.99 0.41 16.91
C LEU A 25 -3.52 0.93 18.24
N PHE A 26 -3.07 2.11 18.69
CA PHE A 26 -3.48 2.68 19.98
C PHE A 26 -4.68 3.64 19.89
N ALA A 27 -5.05 4.11 18.70
CA ALA A 27 -6.23 4.96 18.53
C ALA A 27 -7.53 4.24 18.91
N ALA A 28 -8.45 4.90 19.60
CA ALA A 28 -9.76 4.33 19.93
C ALA A 28 -10.57 4.11 18.62
N PRO A 29 -10.99 2.87 18.32
CA PRO A 29 -11.81 2.62 17.13
C PRO A 29 -13.26 3.06 17.35
N LEU A 30 -13.95 3.35 16.26
CA LEU A 30 -15.41 3.42 16.19
C LEU A 30 -16.02 2.02 16.39
N HIS A 31 -17.35 1.94 16.53
CA HIS A 31 -18.08 0.71 16.82
C HIS A 31 -17.82 -0.45 15.82
N ASP A 32 -17.46 -0.12 14.57
CA ASP A 32 -17.18 -1.06 13.47
C ASP A 32 -15.67 -1.40 13.32
N GLY A 33 -14.84 -0.93 14.25
CA GLY A 33 -13.39 -1.06 14.19
C GLY A 33 -12.67 -0.02 13.32
N LYS A 34 -13.40 0.97 12.78
CA LYS A 34 -12.85 2.03 11.95
C LYS A 34 -12.03 3.02 12.77
N VAL A 35 -10.84 3.35 12.28
CA VAL A 35 -9.98 4.43 12.74
C VAL A 35 -9.69 5.31 11.53
N VAL A 36 -10.12 6.56 11.58
CA VAL A 36 -9.77 7.54 10.54
C VAL A 36 -8.31 7.94 10.76
N GLY A 37 -7.47 7.68 9.76
CA GLY A 37 -6.05 7.99 9.80
C GLY A 37 -5.77 9.40 9.26
N LYS A 38 -4.84 9.49 8.32
CA LYS A 38 -4.46 10.74 7.69
C LYS A 38 -5.54 11.21 6.71
N VAL A 39 -6.05 12.42 6.91
CA VAL A 39 -6.91 13.13 5.95
C VAL A 39 -6.09 14.28 5.38
N ALA A 40 -5.72 14.20 4.10
CA ALA A 40 -4.96 15.23 3.42
C ALA A 40 -5.41 15.30 1.96
N ASN A 41 -6.29 16.24 1.60
CA ASN A 41 -6.75 16.41 0.21
C ASN A 41 -5.56 16.43 -0.76
N PRO A 42 -5.44 15.49 -1.74
CA PRO A 42 -6.48 14.60 -2.29
C PRO A 42 -6.54 13.15 -1.77
N ALA A 43 -5.87 12.79 -0.68
CA ALA A 43 -5.81 11.43 -0.13
C ALA A 43 -6.43 11.28 1.28
N ILE A 44 -7.04 10.12 1.51
CA ILE A 44 -7.64 9.72 2.79
C ILE A 44 -7.19 8.30 3.13
N ASP A 45 -6.75 8.12 4.37
CA ASP A 45 -6.34 6.85 4.95
C ASP A 45 -7.39 6.41 5.98
N ILE A 46 -8.02 5.26 5.76
CA ILE A 46 -8.99 4.67 6.69
C ILE A 46 -8.49 3.30 7.11
N TYR A 47 -8.34 3.10 8.42
CA TYR A 47 -7.86 1.85 8.98
C TYR A 47 -8.99 1.08 9.66
N PHE A 48 -8.99 -0.23 9.52
CA PHE A 48 -9.89 -1.13 10.26
C PHE A 48 -9.08 -2.11 11.08
N LYS A 49 -9.27 -2.03 12.39
CA LYS A 49 -8.66 -2.96 13.35
C LYS A 49 -9.27 -4.35 13.23
N ASN A 50 -8.44 -5.35 13.48
CA ASN A 50 -8.87 -6.71 13.72
C ASN A 50 -9.41 -6.87 15.15
N LEU A 51 -10.62 -6.37 15.41
CA LEU A 51 -11.25 -6.47 16.73
C LEU A 51 -11.76 -7.89 17.05
N ASN A 52 -11.96 -8.72 16.02
CA ASN A 52 -12.52 -10.05 16.14
C ASN A 52 -11.46 -11.13 16.41
N GLY A 53 -10.18 -10.76 16.51
CA GLY A 53 -9.10 -11.69 16.83
C GLY A 53 -8.86 -12.75 15.75
N PHE A 54 -9.06 -12.41 14.47
CA PHE A 54 -8.71 -13.32 13.38
C PHE A 54 -7.20 -13.57 13.37
N ASN A 55 -6.80 -14.84 13.48
CA ASN A 55 -5.38 -15.21 13.47
C ASN A 55 -4.84 -15.52 12.08
N LEU A 56 -5.73 -15.70 11.09
CA LEU A 56 -5.39 -16.00 9.71
C LEU A 56 -5.70 -14.79 8.80
N PRO A 57 -4.73 -14.34 7.98
CA PRO A 57 -4.90 -13.23 7.05
C PRO A 57 -6.08 -13.42 6.09
N GLU A 58 -6.25 -14.61 5.51
CA GLU A 58 -7.31 -14.90 4.54
C GLU A 58 -8.69 -14.75 5.16
N SER A 59 -8.84 -15.26 6.38
CA SER A 59 -10.09 -15.21 7.13
C SER A 59 -10.45 -13.76 7.46
N PHE A 60 -9.45 -12.96 7.87
CA PHE A 60 -9.63 -11.55 8.16
C PHE A 60 -10.01 -10.75 6.90
N LEU A 61 -9.31 -10.95 5.79
CA LEU A 61 -9.58 -10.26 4.51
C LEU A 61 -10.97 -10.61 3.99
N LEU A 62 -11.36 -11.89 3.99
CA LEU A 62 -12.68 -12.32 3.54
C LEU A 62 -13.81 -11.73 4.39
N ASN A 63 -13.63 -11.69 5.72
CA ASN A 63 -14.61 -11.08 6.61
C ASN A 63 -14.68 -9.55 6.44
N SER A 64 -13.56 -8.90 6.16
CA SER A 64 -13.45 -7.44 5.99
C SER A 64 -13.75 -6.92 4.59
N GLN A 65 -14.02 -7.79 3.61
CA GLN A 65 -14.19 -7.46 2.19
C GLN A 65 -15.23 -6.36 1.90
N HIS A 66 -16.27 -6.26 2.74
CA HIS A 66 -17.32 -5.27 2.57
C HIS A 66 -16.83 -3.84 2.89
N LYS A 67 -15.77 -3.70 3.69
CA LYS A 67 -15.26 -2.42 4.18
C LYS A 67 -14.58 -1.58 3.08
N PRO A 68 -13.64 -2.11 2.26
CA PRO A 68 -13.15 -1.39 1.09
C PRO A 68 -14.25 -1.00 0.12
N MET A 69 -15.21 -1.90 -0.12
CA MET A 69 -16.31 -1.65 -1.06
C MET A 69 -17.25 -0.53 -0.59
N SER A 70 -17.59 -0.48 0.69
CA SER A 70 -18.45 0.59 1.23
C SER A 70 -17.78 1.95 1.13
N ILE A 71 -16.49 2.03 1.45
CA ILE A 71 -15.73 3.28 1.37
C ILE A 71 -15.54 3.70 -0.08
N LEU A 72 -15.19 2.76 -0.97
CA LEU A 72 -15.04 3.07 -2.39
C LEU A 72 -16.32 3.68 -2.97
N LYS A 73 -17.49 3.12 -2.62
CA LYS A 73 -18.79 3.68 -3.04
C LYS A 73 -18.99 5.11 -2.55
N GLU A 74 -18.70 5.39 -1.28
CA GLU A 74 -18.77 6.72 -0.69
C GLU A 74 -17.92 7.73 -1.49
N TYR A 75 -16.63 7.45 -1.68
CA TYR A 75 -15.71 8.40 -2.33
C TYR A 75 -15.84 8.47 -3.85
N LEU A 76 -16.33 7.41 -4.52
CA LEU A 76 -16.64 7.50 -5.95
C LEU A 76 -17.77 8.50 -6.22
N THR A 77 -18.77 8.58 -5.34
CA THR A 77 -19.87 9.55 -5.49
C THR A 77 -19.39 10.99 -5.36
N GLU A 78 -18.43 11.25 -4.47
CA GLU A 78 -17.91 12.60 -4.22
C GLU A 78 -16.83 13.00 -5.24
N TRP A 79 -15.87 12.11 -5.54
CA TRP A 79 -14.64 12.46 -6.25
C TRP A 79 -14.62 12.05 -7.73
N LYS A 80 -15.60 11.27 -8.18
CA LYS A 80 -15.76 10.68 -9.54
C LYS A 80 -14.68 9.69 -9.96
N ASN A 81 -13.42 9.99 -9.69
CA ASN A 81 -12.27 9.18 -10.07
C ASN A 81 -11.36 9.03 -8.85
N VAL A 82 -11.10 7.79 -8.45
CA VAL A 82 -10.26 7.48 -7.30
C VAL A 82 -9.30 6.34 -7.64
N LYS A 83 -8.17 6.33 -6.95
CA LYS A 83 -7.28 5.18 -6.88
C LYS A 83 -7.27 4.66 -5.45
N VAL A 84 -7.24 3.35 -5.30
CA VAL A 84 -7.26 2.66 -4.02
C VAL A 84 -5.97 1.87 -3.88
N ASN A 85 -5.43 1.88 -2.66
CA ASN A 85 -4.33 1.04 -2.23
C ASN A 85 -4.74 0.37 -0.92
N LEU A 86 -4.64 -0.94 -0.87
CA LEU A 86 -4.89 -1.73 0.33
C LEU A 86 -3.56 -2.11 0.95
N LEU A 87 -3.46 -2.00 2.28
CA LEU A 87 -2.28 -2.36 3.05
C LEU A 87 -2.73 -3.23 4.23
N LEU A 88 -2.39 -4.51 4.21
CA LEU A 88 -2.57 -5.41 5.35
C LEU A 88 -1.39 -5.21 6.31
N GLU A 89 -1.68 -4.91 7.57
CA GLU A 89 -0.68 -4.79 8.63
C GLU A 89 -0.68 -6.04 9.49
N CYS A 90 0.48 -6.68 9.60
CA CYS A 90 0.71 -7.86 10.43
C CYS A 90 1.94 -7.65 11.30
N THR A 91 1.99 -8.37 12.42
CA THR A 91 3.19 -8.49 13.24
C THR A 91 3.67 -9.94 13.19
N PHE A 92 4.97 -10.09 13.01
CA PHE A 92 5.66 -11.36 12.94
C PHE A 92 6.64 -11.47 14.10
N TYR A 93 6.97 -12.70 14.46
CA TYR A 93 7.98 -13.00 15.44
C TYR A 93 8.94 -14.06 14.91
N LYS A 94 10.16 -14.04 15.44
CA LYS A 94 11.19 -15.03 15.18
C LYS A 94 11.80 -15.44 16.50
N ILE A 95 11.91 -16.74 16.71
CA ILE A 95 12.54 -17.29 17.90
C ILE A 95 14.06 -17.32 17.68
N ARG A 96 14.82 -16.72 18.61
CA ARG A 96 16.27 -16.87 18.72
C ARG A 96 16.59 -17.75 19.92
N ILE A 97 17.30 -18.84 19.68
CA ILE A 97 17.84 -19.69 20.73
C ILE A 97 19.28 -19.26 20.96
N HIS A 98 19.58 -18.76 22.15
CA HIS A 98 20.96 -18.54 22.58
C HIS A 98 21.44 -19.77 23.35
N ASP A 99 22.49 -20.41 22.83
CA ASP A 99 23.22 -21.43 23.60
C ASP A 99 24.02 -20.72 24.70
N GLY A 100 23.46 -20.70 25.90
CA GLY A 100 24.17 -20.30 27.10
C GLY A 100 25.21 -21.35 27.47
N ALA A 101 26.46 -20.95 27.72
CA ALA A 101 27.39 -21.77 28.46
C ALA A 101 26.82 -21.96 29.88
N LEU A 102 26.44 -23.21 30.22
CA LEU A 102 25.60 -23.67 31.35
C LEU A 102 24.09 -23.65 31.11
N ALA A 103 23.58 -24.79 30.63
CA ALA A 103 22.29 -25.44 30.92
C ALA A 103 20.93 -24.69 30.81
N ASN A 104 20.91 -23.36 30.61
CA ASN A 104 19.68 -22.59 30.42
C ASN A 104 19.67 -22.03 29.00
N GLN A 105 18.92 -22.66 28.10
CA GLN A 105 18.59 -22.05 26.81
C GLN A 105 17.72 -20.82 27.06
N VAL A 106 18.22 -19.63 26.68
CA VAL A 106 17.41 -18.41 26.69
C VAL A 106 16.73 -18.30 25.33
N VAL A 107 15.41 -18.38 25.35
CA VAL A 107 14.55 -18.18 24.18
C VAL A 107 14.18 -16.70 24.12
N ALA A 108 14.64 -15.99 23.10
CA ALA A 108 14.26 -14.61 22.85
C ALA A 108 13.32 -14.53 21.64
N GLU A 109 12.21 -13.79 21.78
CA GLU A 109 11.33 -13.44 20.66
C GLU A 109 11.79 -12.12 20.05
N GLU A 110 12.25 -12.16 18.81
CA GLU A 110 12.43 -10.97 17.99
C GLU A 110 11.12 -10.67 17.27
N MET A 111 10.62 -9.44 17.35
CA MET A 111 9.39 -9.02 16.68
C MET A 111 9.68 -8.08 15.53
N THR A 112 8.94 -8.22 14.43
CA THR A 112 8.96 -7.26 13.32
C THR A 112 7.55 -6.99 12.82
N ASP A 113 7.34 -5.79 12.32
CA ASP A 113 6.14 -5.45 11.56
C ASP A 113 6.39 -5.74 10.09
N ALA A 114 5.38 -6.25 9.39
CA ALA A 114 5.39 -6.38 7.94
C ALA A 114 4.05 -5.91 7.37
N ASN A 115 4.12 -5.21 6.25
CA ASN A 115 2.94 -4.69 5.57
C ASN A 115 2.92 -5.19 4.13
N PHE A 116 1.76 -5.67 3.70
CA PHE A 116 1.55 -6.22 2.36
C PHE A 116 0.59 -5.31 1.62
N LYS A 117 0.98 -4.80 0.45
CA LYS A 117 0.26 -3.71 -0.21
C LYS A 117 -0.04 -3.96 -1.67
N THR A 118 -1.20 -3.48 -2.09
CA THR A 118 -1.55 -3.41 -3.51
C THR A 118 -0.99 -2.14 -4.13
N LYS A 119 -1.10 -2.01 -5.45
CA LYS A 119 -0.78 -0.77 -6.16
C LYS A 119 -1.87 0.27 -5.92
N ASN A 120 -1.56 1.54 -6.21
CA ASN A 120 -2.53 2.62 -6.16
C ASN A 120 -3.27 2.72 -7.50
N GLU A 121 -4.28 1.87 -7.67
CA GLU A 121 -5.02 1.69 -8.93
C GLU A 121 -6.51 1.46 -8.70
N GLU A 122 -7.24 1.02 -9.72
CA GLU A 122 -8.64 0.66 -9.58
C GLU A 122 -8.79 -0.57 -8.68
N LEU A 123 -9.73 -0.54 -7.74
CA LEU A 123 -9.91 -1.62 -6.78
C LEU A 123 -10.46 -2.87 -7.49
N ALA A 124 -9.69 -3.96 -7.46
CA ALA A 124 -10.10 -5.28 -7.94
C ALA A 124 -9.99 -6.27 -6.78
N LEU A 125 -10.95 -6.18 -5.85
CA LEU A 125 -10.85 -6.74 -4.49
C LEU A 125 -10.34 -8.18 -4.42
N THR A 126 -10.87 -9.08 -5.26
CA THR A 126 -10.48 -10.49 -5.27
C THR A 126 -9.02 -10.68 -5.71
N SER A 127 -8.58 -10.00 -6.77
CA SER A 127 -7.18 -10.09 -7.21
C SER A 127 -6.24 -9.41 -6.24
N ASP A 128 -6.66 -8.28 -5.68
CA ASP A 128 -5.89 -7.48 -4.73
C ASP A 128 -5.62 -8.26 -3.44
N PHE A 129 -6.65 -8.91 -2.89
CA PHE A 129 -6.49 -9.80 -1.74
C PHE A 129 -5.60 -10.99 -2.06
N LYS A 130 -5.75 -11.59 -3.25
CA LYS A 130 -4.88 -12.69 -3.68
C LYS A 130 -3.41 -12.24 -3.80
N GLU A 131 -3.16 -11.03 -4.30
CA GLU A 131 -1.81 -10.46 -4.36
C GLU A 131 -1.21 -10.29 -2.95
N ILE A 132 -1.98 -9.73 -2.01
CA ILE A 132 -1.59 -9.58 -0.61
C ILE A 132 -1.24 -10.93 0.02
N ILE A 133 -2.10 -11.95 -0.14
CA ILE A 133 -1.86 -13.28 0.42
C ILE A 133 -0.61 -13.92 -0.19
N ASN A 134 -0.44 -13.85 -1.51
CA ASN A 134 0.76 -14.37 -2.16
C ASN A 134 2.04 -13.66 -1.66
N GLU A 135 2.00 -12.35 -1.43
CA GLU A 135 3.15 -11.60 -0.88
C GLU A 135 3.46 -12.05 0.55
N LEU A 136 2.43 -12.29 1.36
CA LEU A 136 2.54 -12.82 2.72
C LEU A 136 3.12 -14.23 2.74
N ASP A 137 2.59 -15.15 1.95
CA ASP A 137 3.11 -16.52 1.82
C ASP A 137 4.58 -16.50 1.40
N ASN A 138 4.93 -15.65 0.45
CA ASN A 138 6.32 -15.47 0.04
C ASN A 138 7.20 -14.91 1.17
N PHE A 139 6.66 -14.06 2.05
CA PHE A 139 7.40 -13.56 3.20
C PHE A 139 7.68 -14.65 4.23
N GLU A 140 6.70 -15.52 4.51
CA GLU A 140 6.86 -16.68 5.41
C GLU A 140 7.78 -17.75 4.79
N LEU A 141 7.58 -18.09 3.51
CA LEU A 141 8.30 -19.15 2.81
C LEU A 141 9.76 -18.82 2.49
N LYS A 142 10.15 -17.53 2.43
CA LYS A 142 11.54 -17.11 2.16
C LYS A 142 12.54 -17.47 3.27
N GLY A 143 12.18 -18.33 4.22
CA GLY A 143 13.13 -19.12 5.02
C GLY A 143 13.89 -18.31 6.08
N SER A 144 13.43 -17.12 6.41
CA SER A 144 14.06 -16.26 7.41
C SER A 144 13.63 -16.58 8.84
N GLY A 145 12.76 -17.58 9.05
CA GLY A 145 12.29 -18.02 10.37
C GLY A 145 11.27 -17.07 11.02
N TRP A 146 10.67 -16.17 10.24
CA TRP A 146 9.55 -15.35 10.70
C TRP A 146 8.26 -16.17 10.67
N MET A 147 7.50 -16.07 11.75
CA MET A 147 6.19 -16.68 11.92
C MET A 147 5.18 -15.57 12.20
N LEU A 148 3.99 -15.67 11.62
CA LEU A 148 2.91 -14.72 11.90
C LEU A 148 2.56 -14.73 13.39
N LYS A 149 2.63 -13.56 14.05
CA LYS A 149 2.19 -13.36 15.44
C LYS A 149 0.72 -12.93 15.48
N SER A 150 0.38 -11.92 14.67
CA SER A 150 -0.96 -11.32 14.65
C SER A 150 -1.26 -10.66 13.31
N VAL A 151 -2.55 -10.67 12.97
CA VAL A 151 -3.13 -9.79 11.95
C VAL A 151 -3.67 -8.57 12.67
N ASP A 152 -3.12 -7.39 12.39
CA ASP A 152 -3.43 -6.19 13.17
C ASP A 152 -4.64 -5.43 12.61
N GLY A 153 -4.72 -5.36 11.29
CA GLY A 153 -5.80 -4.69 10.59
C GLY A 153 -5.48 -4.40 9.13
N ILE A 154 -6.42 -3.75 8.45
CA ILE A 154 -6.26 -3.33 7.05
C ILE A 154 -6.39 -1.81 6.94
N LEU A 155 -5.42 -1.20 6.27
CA LEU A 155 -5.45 0.20 5.88
C LEU A 155 -5.93 0.31 4.42
N ILE A 156 -6.86 1.22 4.20
CA ILE A 156 -7.46 1.54 2.91
C ILE A 156 -7.09 2.98 2.61
N ARG A 157 -6.21 3.16 1.64
CA ARG A 157 -5.80 4.47 1.15
C ARG A 157 -6.54 4.79 -0.13
N ILE A 158 -7.24 5.90 -0.13
CA ILE A 158 -8.00 6.40 -1.29
C ILE A 158 -7.42 7.73 -1.69
N THR A 159 -7.12 7.87 -2.98
CA THR A 159 -6.58 9.11 -3.54
C THR A 159 -7.48 9.58 -4.67
N LYS A 160 -7.94 10.83 -4.62
CA LYS A 160 -8.61 11.47 -5.76
C LYS A 160 -7.65 11.49 -6.94
N TYR A 161 -8.13 10.96 -8.05
CA TYR A 161 -7.37 10.85 -9.28
C TYR A 161 -7.97 11.79 -10.32
N THR A 162 -7.13 12.61 -10.94
CA THR A 162 -7.53 13.34 -12.15
C THR A 162 -6.90 12.59 -13.30
N PRO A 163 -7.69 11.84 -14.10
CA PRO A 163 -7.13 11.16 -15.27
C PRO A 163 -6.48 12.18 -16.19
N LEU A 164 -5.33 11.80 -16.74
CA LEU A 164 -4.74 12.55 -17.83
C LEU A 164 -5.72 12.49 -19.00
N SER A 165 -6.44 13.58 -19.24
CA SER A 165 -7.22 13.72 -20.46
C SER A 165 -6.24 13.78 -21.61
N GLY A 166 -6.25 12.79 -22.51
CA GLY A 166 -5.65 12.97 -23.82
C GLY A 166 -6.28 14.19 -24.46
N LYS A 167 -5.46 15.16 -24.87
CA LYS A 167 -5.91 16.31 -25.63
C LYS A 167 -5.44 16.16 -27.07
N CYS A 168 -6.20 16.72 -28.00
CA CYS A 168 -5.68 17.17 -29.29
C CYS A 168 -4.60 18.25 -29.02
N PHE A 169 -3.94 18.75 -30.06
CA PHE A 169 -2.86 19.74 -30.00
C PHE A 169 -2.67 20.45 -28.63
N TYR A 170 -1.55 20.17 -27.97
CA TYR A 170 -1.20 20.86 -26.73
C TYR A 170 -0.05 21.83 -26.99
N PRO A 171 -0.18 23.12 -26.64
CA PRO A 171 0.89 24.09 -26.87
C PRO A 171 2.12 23.73 -26.02
N THR A 172 3.18 23.27 -26.68
CA THR A 172 4.46 23.00 -26.01
C THR A 172 5.08 24.29 -25.49
N ASN A 173 5.85 24.21 -24.41
CA ASN A 173 6.51 25.38 -23.84
C ASN A 173 7.47 26.05 -24.85
N ALA A 174 7.77 27.34 -24.64
CA ALA A 174 8.59 28.10 -25.60
C ALA A 174 10.01 27.55 -25.76
N HIS A 175 10.57 26.93 -24.72
CA HIS A 175 11.91 26.36 -24.75
C HIS A 175 12.00 25.19 -25.73
N LEU A 176 11.08 24.22 -25.62
CA LEU A 176 11.02 23.05 -26.51
C LEU A 176 10.64 23.44 -27.94
N ARG A 177 9.78 24.45 -28.13
CA ARG A 177 9.48 24.98 -29.47
C ARG A 177 10.70 25.61 -30.14
N LYS A 178 11.56 26.29 -29.36
CA LYS A 178 12.79 26.91 -29.88
C LYS A 178 13.86 25.90 -30.24
N SER A 179 13.93 24.77 -29.53
CA SER A 179 14.94 23.75 -29.81
C SER A 179 14.71 23.02 -31.14
N LYS A 180 13.47 23.05 -31.68
CA LYS A 180 13.05 22.34 -32.89
C LYS A 180 13.32 20.83 -32.85
N SER A 181 13.51 20.26 -31.66
CA SER A 181 13.86 18.84 -31.47
C SER A 181 12.63 17.94 -31.40
N ILE A 182 11.42 18.52 -31.39
CA ILE A 182 10.16 17.81 -31.27
C ILE A 182 9.18 18.31 -32.33
N ILE A 183 8.39 17.39 -32.89
CA ILE A 183 7.26 17.72 -33.77
C ILE A 183 6.02 17.83 -32.89
N ASN A 184 5.46 19.03 -32.79
CA ASN A 184 4.20 19.24 -32.08
C ASN A 184 3.04 19.10 -33.06
N VAL A 185 2.49 17.88 -33.14
CA VAL A 185 1.38 17.53 -34.02
C VAL A 185 0.17 18.44 -33.74
N GLN A 186 -0.24 19.18 -34.76
CA GLN A 186 -1.42 20.04 -34.76
C GLN A 186 -2.63 19.21 -35.17
N ASN A 187 -3.62 19.06 -34.29
CA ASN A 187 -4.87 18.40 -34.61
C ASN A 187 -5.99 18.89 -33.69
N GLU A 188 -7.23 18.83 -34.17
CA GLU A 188 -8.44 19.15 -33.39
C GLU A 188 -9.29 17.90 -33.09
N ASP A 189 -8.94 16.75 -33.67
CA ASP A 189 -9.62 15.47 -33.51
C ASP A 189 -8.92 14.53 -32.51
N ASN A 190 -9.44 13.30 -32.37
CA ASN A 190 -8.85 12.27 -31.50
C ASN A 190 -7.83 11.38 -32.23
N HIS A 191 -7.15 11.89 -33.26
CA HIS A 191 -6.17 11.13 -34.06
C HIS A 191 -4.71 11.53 -33.82
N CYS A 192 -4.41 12.21 -32.71
CA CYS A 192 -3.05 12.67 -32.38
C CYS A 192 -1.99 11.54 -32.38
N PHE A 193 -2.34 10.32 -31.93
CA PHE A 193 -1.44 9.17 -31.97
C PHE A 193 -1.14 8.71 -33.40
N LYS A 194 -2.16 8.65 -34.26
CA LYS A 194 -2.00 8.32 -35.69
C LYS A 194 -1.08 9.35 -36.36
N TYR A 195 -1.34 10.63 -36.12
CA TYR A 195 -0.54 11.69 -36.71
C TYR A 195 0.90 11.74 -36.17
N ALA A 196 1.13 11.45 -34.89
CA ALA A 196 2.48 11.38 -34.33
C ALA A 196 3.33 10.25 -34.94
N ILE A 197 2.71 9.15 -35.39
CA ILE A 197 3.40 8.08 -36.10
C ILE A 197 3.67 8.47 -37.57
N LEU A 198 2.80 9.27 -38.17
CA LEU A 198 2.88 9.67 -39.59
C LEU A 198 3.66 10.98 -39.83
N SER A 199 4.00 11.72 -38.78
CA SER A 199 4.62 13.06 -38.85
C SER A 199 6.13 13.05 -39.02
#